data_AF-A0A318R3V6-F1
#
_entry.id   AF-A0A318R3V6-F1
#
_cell.length_a   1.000
_cell.length_b   1.000
_cell.length_c   1.000
_cell.angle_alpha   90.00
_cell.angle_beta   90.00
_cell.angle_gamma   90.00
#
_symmetry.space_group_name_H-M   'P 1'
#
loop_
_entity.id
_entity.type
_entity.pdbx_description
1 polymer ?
#
loop_
_entity_poly.entity_id
_entity_poly.type
_entity_poly.pdbx_seq_one_letter_code
_entity_poly.pdbx_strand_id
1 'polypeptide(L)'
;MALTFPFKKKSSNLSNLHDEPDPDYDFLKAINLFKSQRKKFEVSLEELSEKTKISKNVLIAIENGWKKYLPEATYLISMIKKLEIELKLEKGSLNGLLNQKVTVNSLSKFKFNFINIDFLNSWVGSLLYIITMLLSIFAINFQQEYLLKIHSISTEPIILNDPEKPNEDINQ
;
A
#
# COMPACT_ATOMS: atom_id res chain seq x y z
N MET A 1 -18.35 13.14 62.21
CA MET A 1 -17.53 12.66 61.07
C MET A 1 -17.50 13.76 60.02
N ALA A 2 -16.36 14.44 59.86
CA ALA A 2 -16.19 15.51 58.88
C ALA A 2 -15.53 14.93 57.63
N LEU A 3 -16.20 15.01 56.49
CA LEU A 3 -15.66 14.62 55.18
C LEU A 3 -14.79 15.77 54.65
N THR A 4 -13.49 15.67 54.86
CA THR A 4 -12.49 16.59 54.31
C THR A 4 -12.18 16.18 52.87
N PHE A 5 -12.63 16.98 51.91
CA PHE A 5 -12.26 16.82 50.50
C PHE A 5 -11.00 17.66 50.20
N PRO A 6 -9.88 17.07 49.77
CA PRO A 6 -8.73 17.84 49.30
C PRO A 6 -8.98 18.28 47.86
N PHE A 7 -9.59 19.45 47.70
CA PHE A 7 -9.69 20.11 46.41
C PHE A 7 -8.29 20.61 46.01
N LYS A 8 -7.59 19.83 45.19
CA LYS A 8 -6.26 20.17 44.67
C LYS A 8 -6.40 21.32 43.66
N LYS A 9 -6.29 22.55 44.15
CA LYS A 9 -6.18 23.77 43.34
C LYS A 9 -4.94 23.66 42.47
N LYS A 10 -5.11 23.42 41.17
CA LYS A 10 -4.02 23.50 40.16
C LYS A 10 -3.70 24.98 39.93
N SER A 11 -2.92 25.56 40.85
CA SER A 11 -2.35 26.89 40.71
C SER A 11 -1.25 26.84 39.65
N SER A 12 -1.44 27.63 38.59
CA SER A 12 -0.39 28.40 37.91
C SER A 12 1.06 27.93 38.12
N ASN A 13 1.53 27.04 37.24
CA ASN A 13 2.93 27.06 36.82
C ASN A 13 2.90 27.31 35.31
N LEU A 14 2.86 28.61 34.95
CA LEU A 14 2.80 29.13 33.59
C LEU A 14 4.19 29.63 33.14
N SER A 15 5.23 28.95 33.60
CA SER A 15 6.62 29.23 33.27
C SER A 15 7.35 27.90 33.30
N ASN A 16 8.06 27.57 32.24
CA ASN A 16 8.70 26.27 31.95
C ASN A 16 7.80 25.27 31.20
N LEU A 17 7.10 25.74 30.17
CA LEU A 17 6.65 24.85 29.09
C LEU A 17 7.89 24.56 28.24
N HIS A 18 8.39 23.34 28.41
CA HIS A 18 9.48 22.73 27.66
C HIS A 18 9.52 23.23 26.20
N ASP A 19 10.66 23.80 25.80
CA ASP A 19 11.05 24.10 24.43
C ASP A 19 11.24 22.81 23.61
N GLU A 20 10.19 22.00 23.48
CA GLU A 20 10.09 20.95 22.47
C GLU A 20 9.28 21.52 21.31
N PRO A 21 9.87 21.71 20.12
CA PRO A 21 9.13 22.22 18.97
C PRO A 21 8.03 21.22 18.64
N ASP A 22 6.78 21.63 18.82
CA ASP A 22 5.63 20.84 18.36
C ASP A 22 5.80 20.60 16.85
N PRO A 23 6.05 19.35 16.41
CA PRO A 23 6.34 19.07 15.01
C PRO A 23 5.16 19.41 14.10
N ASP A 24 3.93 19.46 14.64
CA ASP A 24 2.75 19.89 13.90
C ASP A 24 2.69 21.42 13.75
N TYR A 25 3.22 22.18 14.70
CA TYR A 25 3.34 23.64 14.60
C TYR A 25 4.31 24.04 13.48
N ASP A 26 5.48 23.42 13.41
CA ASP A 26 6.47 23.71 12.36
C ASP A 26 5.96 23.36 10.97
N PHE A 27 5.21 22.25 10.86
CA PHE A 27 4.58 21.84 9.61
C PHE A 27 3.53 22.86 9.14
N LEU A 28 2.64 23.28 10.03
CA LEU A 28 1.62 24.29 9.73
C LEU A 28 2.23 25.66 9.39
N LYS A 29 3.30 26.05 10.08
CA LYS A 29 4.05 27.27 9.80
C LYS A 29 4.61 27.25 8.38
N ALA A 30 5.23 26.15 7.96
CA ALA A 30 5.77 26.01 6.61
C ALA A 30 4.68 26.08 5.52
N ILE A 31 3.52 25.45 5.74
CA ILE A 31 2.37 25.53 4.82
C ILE A 31 1.87 26.97 4.68
N ASN A 32 1.70 27.67 5.81
CA ASN A 32 1.22 29.04 5.82
C ASN A 32 2.20 29.99 5.12
N LEU A 33 3.51 29.78 5.31
CA LEU A 33 4.55 30.51 4.58
C LEU A 33 4.47 30.26 3.08
N PHE A 34 4.37 28.99 2.66
CA PHE A 34 4.23 28.61 1.26
C PHE A 34 3.01 29.30 0.61
N LYS A 35 1.84 29.17 1.24
CA LYS A 35 0.58 29.75 0.76
C LYS A 35 0.63 31.27 0.68
N SER A 36 1.22 31.92 1.69
CA SER A 36 1.35 33.38 1.73
C SER A 36 2.28 33.88 0.63
N GLN A 37 3.40 33.20 0.41
CA GLN A 37 4.36 33.58 -0.62
C GLN A 37 3.79 33.38 -2.02
N ARG A 38 3.11 32.26 -2.27
CA ARG A 38 2.44 32.02 -3.56
C ARG A 38 1.41 33.11 -3.86
N LYS A 39 0.60 33.49 -2.86
CA LYS A 39 -0.37 34.59 -3.00
C LYS A 39 0.30 35.92 -3.33
N LYS A 40 1.46 36.22 -2.73
CA LYS A 40 2.21 37.45 -3.01
C LYS A 40 2.73 37.53 -4.45
N PHE A 41 3.10 36.40 -5.04
CA PHE A 41 3.54 36.36 -6.43
C PHE A 41 2.38 36.16 -7.43
N GLU A 42 1.15 36.02 -6.95
CA GLU A 42 -0.06 35.76 -7.77
C GLU A 42 0.07 34.54 -8.70
N VAL A 43 0.94 33.57 -8.36
CA VAL A 43 1.21 32.39 -9.18
C VAL A 43 0.15 31.31 -8.93
N SER A 44 -0.37 30.76 -10.02
CA SER A 44 -1.28 29.60 -9.98
C SER A 44 -0.53 28.31 -9.64
N LEU A 45 -1.23 27.30 -9.10
CA LEU A 45 -0.57 26.01 -8.80
C LEU A 45 -0.14 25.30 -10.09
N GLU A 46 -0.87 25.52 -11.18
CA GLU A 46 -0.57 25.04 -12.53
C GLU A 46 0.76 25.62 -13.02
N GLU A 47 0.91 26.94 -12.98
CA GLU A 47 2.13 27.61 -13.43
C GLU A 47 3.34 27.23 -12.56
N LEU A 48 3.15 27.13 -11.24
CA LEU A 48 4.20 26.67 -10.33
C LEU A 48 4.60 25.22 -10.62
N SER A 49 3.64 24.37 -10.99
CA SER A 49 3.89 22.97 -11.38
C SER A 49 4.76 22.90 -12.63
N GLU A 50 4.47 23.71 -13.65
CA GLU A 50 5.24 23.76 -14.89
C GLU A 50 6.68 24.25 -14.65
N LYS A 51 6.87 25.32 -13.88
CA LYS A 51 8.21 25.88 -13.59
C LYS A 51 9.08 24.92 -12.78
N THR A 52 8.53 24.34 -11.71
CA THR A 52 9.30 23.50 -10.78
C THR A 52 9.46 22.05 -11.24
N LYS A 53 8.66 21.62 -12.24
CA LYS A 53 8.46 20.22 -12.63
C LYS A 53 7.96 19.33 -11.48
N ILE A 54 7.25 19.93 -10.52
CA ILE A 54 6.58 19.23 -9.42
C ILE A 54 5.13 19.03 -9.83
N SER A 55 4.54 17.86 -9.57
CA SER A 55 3.15 17.62 -9.96
C SER A 55 2.20 18.54 -9.19
N LYS A 56 1.19 19.07 -9.90
CA LYS A 56 0.12 19.89 -9.31
C LYS A 56 -0.51 19.23 -8.07
N ASN A 57 -0.70 17.91 -8.09
CA ASN A 57 -1.27 17.17 -6.96
C ASN A 57 -0.40 17.28 -5.70
N VAL A 58 0.93 17.26 -5.83
CA VAL A 58 1.84 17.44 -4.69
C VAL A 58 1.75 18.87 -4.15
N LEU A 59 1.68 19.87 -5.01
CA LEU A 59 1.51 21.27 -4.58
C LEU A 59 0.18 21.49 -3.84
N ILE A 60 -0.91 20.89 -4.34
CA ILE A 60 -2.21 20.86 -3.65
C ILE A 60 -2.09 20.17 -2.30
N ALA A 61 -1.41 19.03 -2.23
CA ALA A 61 -1.21 18.30 -0.99
C ALA A 61 -0.43 19.14 0.04
N ILE A 62 0.59 19.90 -0.39
CA ILE A 62 1.33 20.83 0.46
C ILE A 62 0.40 21.94 0.98
N GLU A 63 -0.37 22.61 0.12
CA GLU A 63 -1.27 23.70 0.56
C GLU A 63 -2.36 23.25 1.55
N ASN A 64 -2.87 22.02 1.36
CA ASN A 64 -3.91 21.44 2.21
C ASN A 64 -3.34 20.68 3.42
N GLY A 65 -2.01 20.56 3.53
CA GLY A 65 -1.35 19.81 4.60
C GLY A 65 -1.64 18.31 4.56
N TRP A 66 -1.95 17.74 3.40
CA TRP A 66 -2.24 16.32 3.27
C TRP A 66 -0.97 15.47 3.26
N LYS A 67 -0.43 15.21 4.46
CA LYS A 67 0.83 14.46 4.68
C LYS A 67 0.88 13.11 3.94
N LYS A 68 -0.27 12.43 3.77
CA LYS A 68 -0.38 11.12 3.09
C LYS A 68 -0.06 11.17 1.59
N TYR A 69 -0.28 12.30 0.93
CA TYR A 69 -0.06 12.46 -0.52
C TYR A 69 1.26 13.17 -0.84
N LEU A 70 2.08 13.43 0.18
CA LEU A 70 3.44 13.92 -0.03
C LEU A 70 4.33 12.77 -0.50
N PRO A 71 5.31 13.07 -1.37
CA PRO A 71 6.29 12.10 -1.80
C PRO A 71 7.24 11.67 -0.66
N GLU A 72 8.07 10.66 -0.94
CA GLU A 72 9.14 10.22 -0.03
C GLU A 72 10.03 11.39 0.42
N ALA A 73 10.51 11.35 1.67
CA ALA A 73 11.26 12.44 2.30
C ALA A 73 12.47 12.89 1.46
N THR A 74 13.21 11.95 0.85
CA THR A 74 14.37 12.22 0.00
C THR A 74 14.00 13.08 -1.22
N TYR A 75 12.90 12.73 -1.88
CA TYR A 75 12.38 13.48 -3.01
C TYR A 75 11.77 14.82 -2.58
N LEU A 76 11.07 14.84 -1.45
CA LEU A 76 10.48 16.05 -0.87
C LEU A 76 11.55 17.12 -0.56
N ILE A 77 12.72 16.74 -0.04
CA ILE A 77 13.85 17.67 0.17
C ILE A 77 14.24 18.36 -1.14
N SER A 78 14.32 17.62 -2.25
CA SER A 78 14.69 18.18 -3.54
C SER A 78 13.62 19.13 -4.09
N MET A 79 12.34 18.80 -3.87
CA MET A 79 11.21 19.64 -4.25
C MET A 79 11.16 20.93 -3.46
N ILE A 80 11.33 20.85 -2.14
CA ILE A 80 11.36 22.02 -1.25
C ILE A 80 12.42 23.01 -1.70
N LYS A 81 13.64 22.55 -1.99
CA LYS A 81 14.71 23.43 -2.48
C LYS A 81 14.31 24.17 -3.76
N LYS A 82 13.66 23.49 -4.71
CA LYS A 82 13.16 24.13 -5.94
C LYS A 82 12.07 25.15 -5.65
N LEU A 83 11.13 24.83 -4.75
CA LEU A 83 10.07 25.74 -4.35
C LEU A 83 10.62 26.99 -3.65
N GLU A 84 11.61 26.83 -2.78
CA GLU A 84 12.28 27.95 -2.11
C GLU A 84 12.95 28.89 -3.13
N ILE A 85 13.57 28.34 -4.17
CA ILE A 85 14.18 29.12 -5.26
C ILE A 85 13.11 29.88 -6.07
N GLU A 86 12.07 29.19 -6.55
CA GLU A 86 11.02 29.79 -7.39
C GLU A 86 10.20 30.85 -6.65
N LEU A 87 9.92 30.62 -5.36
CA LEU A 87 9.17 31.53 -4.51
C LEU A 87 10.07 32.55 -3.79
N LYS A 88 11.37 32.60 -4.11
CA LYS A 88 12.36 33.51 -3.49
C LYS A 88 12.30 33.51 -1.95
N LEU A 89 12.12 32.34 -1.35
CA LEU A 89 12.14 32.14 0.09
C LEU A 89 13.57 31.95 0.58
N GLU A 90 13.81 32.23 1.87
CA GLU A 90 15.07 31.89 2.50
C GLU A 90 15.25 30.37 2.54
N LYS A 91 16.46 29.89 2.29
CA LYS A 91 16.79 28.46 2.27
C LYS A 91 16.44 27.83 3.61
N GLY A 92 15.68 26.75 3.59
CA GLY A 92 15.25 26.03 4.78
C GLY A 92 14.00 26.60 5.47
N SER A 93 13.39 27.65 4.93
CA SER A 93 12.11 28.19 5.44
C SER A 93 10.97 27.17 5.39
N LEU A 94 11.05 26.22 4.44
CA LEU A 94 10.04 25.19 4.24
C LEU A 94 10.44 23.82 4.83
N ASN A 95 11.55 23.74 5.58
CA ASN A 95 12.00 22.47 6.19
C ASN A 95 10.98 21.87 7.17
N GLY A 96 10.07 22.68 7.72
CA GLY A 96 8.97 22.16 8.54
C GLY A 96 8.08 21.14 7.82
N LEU A 97 8.05 21.14 6.47
CA LEU A 97 7.34 20.14 5.66
C LEU A 97 7.98 18.74 5.77
N LEU A 98 9.26 18.65 6.16
CA LEU A 98 10.01 17.40 6.33
C LEU A 98 9.71 16.70 7.66
N ASN A 99 9.11 17.41 8.63
CA ASN A 99 8.65 16.85 9.90
C ASN A 99 7.37 16.01 9.71
N GLN A 100 7.34 15.22 8.64
CA GLN A 100 6.42 14.12 8.49
C GLN A 100 6.74 13.09 9.57
N LYS A 101 6.10 13.23 10.73
CA LYS A 101 5.87 12.08 11.59
C LYS A 101 4.94 11.15 10.80
N VAL A 102 5.51 10.39 9.87
CA VAL A 102 4.84 9.29 9.22
C VAL A 102 4.53 8.38 10.39
N THR A 103 3.29 8.43 10.84
CA THR A 103 2.76 7.43 11.76
C THR A 103 2.76 6.17 10.92
N VAL A 104 3.91 5.50 10.88
CA VAL A 104 4.04 4.15 10.38
C VAL A 104 3.27 3.30 11.38
N ASN A 105 1.95 3.31 11.24
CA ASN A 105 1.10 2.27 11.77
C ASN A 105 1.32 1.04 10.87
N SER A 106 2.55 0.56 10.85
CA SER A 106 3.01 -0.62 10.11
C SER A 106 2.58 -1.87 10.86
N LEU A 107 1.28 -1.99 11.17
CA LEU A 107 0.73 -3.22 11.73
C LEU A 107 -0.80 -3.34 11.77
N SER A 108 -1.57 -2.42 11.20
CA SER A 108 -3.02 -2.70 11.09
C SER A 108 -3.65 -2.14 9.83
N LYS A 109 -3.86 -3.06 8.88
CA LYS A 109 -5.16 -3.49 8.37
C LYS A 109 -4.98 -3.86 6.91
N PHE A 110 -4.73 -5.14 6.66
CA PHE A 110 -5.13 -5.79 5.41
C PHE A 110 -6.66 -5.65 5.30
N LYS A 111 -7.13 -4.48 4.88
CA LYS A 111 -8.48 -4.32 4.36
C LYS A 111 -8.46 -4.94 2.98
N PHE A 112 -8.78 -6.23 2.93
CA PHE A 112 -9.03 -6.93 1.67
C PHE A 112 -10.23 -6.26 1.00
N ASN A 113 -9.96 -5.28 0.14
CA ASN A 113 -10.94 -4.75 -0.78
C ASN A 113 -11.05 -5.77 -1.92
N PHE A 114 -11.86 -6.82 -1.71
CA PHE A 114 -12.03 -7.98 -2.60
C PHE A 114 -12.46 -7.65 -4.06
N ILE A 115 -12.71 -6.37 -4.36
CA ILE A 115 -13.15 -5.89 -5.67
C ILE A 115 -12.05 -5.16 -6.47
N ASN A 116 -10.89 -4.82 -5.88
CA ASN A 116 -9.83 -4.10 -6.61
C ASN A 116 -8.91 -5.09 -7.33
N ILE A 117 -8.98 -5.13 -8.66
CA ILE A 117 -8.25 -6.06 -9.57
C ILE A 117 -6.71 -6.03 -9.41
N ASP A 118 -6.16 -5.08 -8.66
CA ASP A 118 -4.73 -4.99 -8.34
C ASP A 118 -4.18 -6.20 -7.55
N PHE A 119 -5.02 -6.97 -6.85
CA PHE A 119 -4.55 -8.16 -6.10
C PHE A 119 -4.06 -9.28 -7.03
N LEU A 120 -4.60 -9.37 -8.25
CA LEU A 120 -4.21 -10.36 -9.24
C LEU A 120 -2.84 -10.05 -9.86
N ASN A 121 -2.45 -8.77 -9.91
CA ASN A 121 -1.16 -8.33 -10.44
C ASN A 121 -0.05 -8.29 -9.37
N SER A 122 -0.39 -8.59 -8.11
CA SER A 122 0.56 -8.68 -7.00
C SER A 122 1.06 -10.12 -6.81
N TRP A 123 2.03 -10.33 -5.92
CA TRP A 123 2.53 -11.67 -5.57
C TRP A 123 1.43 -12.62 -5.04
N VAL A 124 0.31 -12.06 -4.54
CA VAL A 124 -0.89 -12.80 -4.14
C VAL A 124 -1.55 -13.53 -5.34
N GLY A 125 -1.50 -12.96 -6.55
CA GLY A 125 -2.00 -13.61 -7.75
C GLY A 125 -1.24 -14.89 -8.09
N SER A 126 0.09 -14.87 -7.91
CA SER A 126 0.93 -16.07 -8.07
C SER A 126 0.60 -17.14 -7.04
N LEU A 127 0.37 -16.75 -5.78
CA LEU A 127 -0.07 -17.68 -4.73
C LEU A 127 -1.44 -18.31 -5.05
N LEU A 128 -2.39 -17.51 -5.54
CA LEU A 128 -3.72 -17.99 -5.93
C LEU A 128 -3.65 -18.96 -7.11
N TYR A 129 -2.77 -18.70 -8.08
CA TYR A 129 -2.51 -19.60 -9.21
C TYR A 129 -2.00 -20.97 -8.73
N ILE A 130 -1.01 -20.99 -7.83
CA ILE A 130 -0.46 -22.22 -7.26
C ILE A 130 -1.56 -23.00 -6.52
N ILE A 131 -2.36 -22.34 -5.68
CA ILE A 131 -3.47 -22.97 -4.96
C ILE A 131 -4.47 -23.58 -5.94
N THR A 132 -4.87 -22.84 -6.98
CA THR A 132 -5.82 -23.31 -8.00
C THR A 132 -5.27 -24.51 -8.76
N MET A 133 -3.98 -24.48 -9.10
CA MET A 133 -3.29 -25.57 -9.79
C MET A 133 -3.24 -26.83 -8.93
N LEU A 134 -2.89 -26.70 -7.64
CA LEU A 134 -2.91 -27.83 -6.69
C LEU A 134 -4.31 -28.40 -6.50
N LEU A 135 -5.34 -27.55 -6.37
CA LEU A 135 -6.73 -28.01 -6.30
C LEU A 135 -7.14 -28.78 -7.55
N SER A 136 -6.71 -28.32 -8.72
CA SER A 136 -7.00 -28.99 -9.98
C SER A 136 -6.40 -30.39 -10.02
N ILE A 137 -5.10 -30.53 -9.70
CA ILE A 137 -4.43 -31.84 -9.61
C ILE A 137 -5.15 -32.74 -8.60
N PHE A 138 -5.49 -32.19 -7.43
CA PHE A 138 -6.16 -32.94 -6.38
C PHE A 138 -7.54 -33.44 -6.81
N ALA A 139 -8.33 -32.58 -7.47
CA ALA A 139 -9.64 -32.95 -7.98
C ALA A 139 -9.55 -34.07 -9.03
N ILE A 140 -8.58 -33.98 -9.93
CA ILE A 140 -8.34 -35.01 -10.95
C ILE A 140 -7.93 -36.33 -10.30
N ASN A 141 -7.02 -36.31 -9.33
CA ASN A 141 -6.61 -37.52 -8.60
C ASN A 141 -7.78 -38.14 -7.82
N PHE A 142 -8.59 -37.32 -7.17
CA PHE A 142 -9.77 -37.78 -6.45
C PHE A 142 -10.81 -38.41 -7.39
N GLN A 143 -11.01 -37.83 -8.58
CA GLN A 143 -11.90 -38.40 -9.59
C GLN A 143 -11.39 -39.77 -10.08
N GLN A 144 -10.09 -39.92 -10.32
CA GLN A 144 -9.51 -41.20 -10.73
C GLN A 144 -9.74 -42.29 -9.68
N GLU A 145 -9.43 -42.00 -8.41
CA GLU A 145 -9.68 -42.92 -7.27
C GLU A 145 -11.17 -43.30 -7.17
N TYR A 146 -12.07 -42.33 -7.35
CA TYR A 146 -13.50 -42.60 -7.36
C TYR A 146 -13.90 -43.55 -8.50
N LEU A 147 -13.40 -43.32 -9.71
CA LEU A 147 -13.71 -44.14 -10.89
C LEU A 147 -13.16 -45.57 -10.78
N LEU A 148 -11.99 -45.74 -10.15
CA LEU A 148 -11.42 -47.05 -9.80
C LEU A 148 -12.30 -47.79 -8.78
N LYS A 149 -12.77 -47.07 -7.74
CA LYS A 149 -13.64 -47.64 -6.71
C LYS A 149 -14.99 -48.12 -7.26
N ILE A 150 -15.51 -47.46 -8.29
CA ILE A 150 -16.74 -47.90 -8.96
C ILE A 150 -16.49 -48.89 -10.12
N HIS A 151 -15.27 -49.44 -10.26
CA HIS A 151 -14.86 -50.39 -11.31
C HIS A 151 -15.18 -49.94 -12.76
N SER A 152 -15.31 -48.63 -12.96
CA SER A 152 -15.77 -48.03 -14.23
C SER A 152 -14.64 -47.80 -15.24
N ILE A 153 -13.39 -47.85 -14.79
CA ILE A 153 -12.19 -47.82 -15.61
C ILE A 153 -11.50 -49.17 -15.45
N SER A 154 -11.40 -49.91 -16.55
CA SER A 154 -10.63 -51.16 -16.57
C SER A 154 -9.14 -50.84 -16.60
N THR A 155 -8.43 -51.24 -15.56
CA THR A 155 -6.95 -51.29 -15.53
C THR A 155 -6.42 -52.62 -16.02
N GLU A 156 -7.29 -53.56 -16.40
CA GLU A 156 -6.86 -54.81 -16.99
C GLU A 156 -6.30 -54.54 -18.39
N PRO A 157 -5.11 -55.08 -18.71
CA PRO A 157 -4.55 -54.93 -20.04
C PRO A 157 -5.53 -55.54 -21.04
N ILE A 158 -5.84 -54.78 -22.10
CA ILE A 158 -6.66 -55.26 -23.20
C ILE A 158 -5.87 -56.38 -23.87
N ILE A 159 -6.32 -57.63 -23.70
CA ILE A 159 -5.76 -58.78 -24.41
C ILE A 159 -6.19 -58.63 -25.87
N LEU A 160 -5.25 -58.29 -26.73
CA LEU A 160 -5.45 -58.35 -28.17
C LEU A 160 -5.52 -59.83 -28.55
N ASN A 161 -6.72 -60.35 -28.79
CA ASN A 161 -6.86 -61.62 -29.49
C ASN A 161 -6.38 -61.39 -30.91
N ASP A 162 -5.20 -61.93 -31.22
CA ASP A 162 -4.60 -61.94 -32.53
C ASP A 162 -5.53 -62.69 -33.51
N PRO A 163 -6.14 -62.03 -34.51
CA PRO A 163 -7.02 -62.68 -35.47
C PRO A 163 -6.26 -63.56 -36.48
N GLU A 164 -4.93 -63.65 -36.39
CA GLU A 164 -4.08 -64.28 -37.40
C GLU A 164 -3.45 -65.60 -36.95
N LYS A 165 -4.16 -66.40 -36.13
CA LYS A 165 -3.89 -67.85 -36.08
C LYS A 165 -4.86 -68.58 -37.00
N PRO A 166 -4.45 -68.94 -38.23
CA PRO A 166 -5.26 -69.80 -39.07
C PRO A 166 -5.46 -71.13 -38.34
N ASN A 167 -6.67 -71.68 -38.46
CA ASN A 167 -6.98 -73.03 -38.03
C ASN A 167 -5.97 -73.97 -38.70
N GLU A 168 -4.97 -74.43 -37.95
CA GLU A 168 -4.27 -75.67 -38.29
C GLU A 168 -5.22 -76.82 -38.01
N ASP A 169 -6.02 -77.02 -39.05
CA ASP A 169 -6.78 -78.18 -39.38
C ASP A 169 -6.00 -79.50 -39.15
N ILE A 170 -6.74 -80.46 -38.58
CA ILE A 170 -6.85 -81.84 -39.07
C ILE A 170 -5.85 -82.92 -38.55
N ASN A 171 -6.45 -83.96 -37.97
CA ASN A 171 -6.06 -85.38 -37.89
C ASN A 171 -4.82 -85.81 -37.07
N GLN A 172 -5.07 -86.44 -35.92
CA GLN A 172 -4.97 -87.91 -35.74
C GLN A 172 -5.57 -88.35 -34.40
#